data_AF-A0A5B1CPK7-F1
#
_entry.id   AF-A0A5B1CPK7-F1
#
_cell.length_a   1.000
_cell.length_b   1.000
_cell.length_c   1.000
_cell.angle_alpha   90.00
_cell.angle_beta   90.00
_cell.angle_gamma   90.00
#
_symmetry.space_group_name_H-M   'P 1'
#
loop_
_entity.id
_entity.type
_entity.pdbx_description
1 polymer ?
#
loop_
_entity_poly.entity_id
_entity_poly.type
_entity_poly.pdbx_seq_one_letter_code
_entity_poly.pdbx_strand_id
1 'polypeptide(L)'
;MFNKRRNRGGYAMLIVLAIVLSSTALATIQMRHLDSALRIERARIEAEEYSAGSLSVLALAIDRLQTGDPPTPFNYGHLHTTAGASTWYRISYAKVIDQWTVTATPDVDASALLLLPASF
;
A
#
# COMPACT_ATOMS: atom_id res chain seq x y z
N MET A 1 75.97 -13.50 11.99
CA MET A 1 75.21 -13.32 10.73
C MET A 1 73.72 -13.37 11.07
N PHE A 2 73.13 -12.24 11.46
CA PHE A 2 71.73 -12.16 11.90
C PHE A 2 70.83 -11.78 10.72
N ASN A 3 70.08 -12.76 10.23
CA ASN A 3 69.14 -12.56 9.13
C ASN A 3 67.81 -12.03 9.70
N LYS A 4 67.62 -10.71 9.67
CA LYS A 4 66.42 -10.01 10.15
C LYS A 4 65.26 -10.28 9.18
N ARG A 5 64.48 -11.34 9.44
CA ARG A 5 63.27 -11.66 8.67
C ARG A 5 62.27 -10.49 8.80
N ARG A 6 62.04 -9.79 7.68
CA ARG A 6 61.09 -8.68 7.58
C ARG A 6 59.66 -9.18 7.82
N ASN A 7 58.97 -8.55 8.77
CA ASN A 7 57.62 -8.89 9.21
C ASN A 7 56.59 -8.50 8.14
N ARG A 8 56.33 -9.39 7.16
CA ARG A 8 55.37 -9.17 6.04
C ARG A 8 53.90 -9.39 6.44
N GLY A 9 53.64 -9.95 7.63
CA GLY A 9 52.29 -10.26 8.09
C GLY A 9 51.41 -9.03 8.35
N GLY A 10 52.00 -7.90 8.76
CA GLY A 10 51.24 -6.68 9.08
C GLY A 10 50.53 -6.07 7.86
N TYR A 11 51.18 -6.07 6.70
CA TYR A 11 50.58 -5.53 5.46
C TYR A 11 49.48 -6.44 4.91
N ALA A 12 49.66 -7.76 5.00
CA ALA A 12 48.62 -8.71 4.59
C ALA A 12 47.33 -8.54 5.42
N MET A 13 47.47 -8.30 6.73
CA MET A 13 46.34 -8.06 7.62
C MET A 13 45.58 -6.76 7.27
N LEU A 14 46.31 -5.68 6.93
CA LEU A 14 45.67 -4.42 6.50
C LEU A 14 44.91 -4.56 5.18
N ILE A 15 45.45 -5.33 4.23
CA ILE A 15 44.78 -5.60 2.95
C ILE A 15 43.48 -6.38 3.19
N VAL A 16 43.52 -7.42 4.03
CA VAL A 16 42.32 -8.20 4.38
C VAL A 16 41.27 -7.31 5.06
N LEU A 17 41.69 -6.46 5.99
CA LEU A 17 40.79 -5.53 6.66
C LEU A 17 40.11 -4.56 5.68
N ALA A 18 40.87 -4.00 4.73
CA ALA A 18 40.33 -3.09 3.71
C ALA A 18 39.32 -3.80 2.80
N ILE A 19 39.58 -5.04 2.41
CA ILE A 19 38.67 -5.85 1.60
C ILE A 19 37.36 -6.11 2.37
N VAL A 20 37.45 -6.53 3.64
CA VAL A 20 36.26 -6.79 4.46
C VAL A 20 35.42 -5.53 4.62
N LEU A 21 36.04 -4.39 4.96
CA LEU A 21 35.34 -3.11 5.12
C LEU A 21 34.67 -2.66 3.81
N SER A 22 35.37 -2.74 2.69
CA SER A 22 34.81 -2.35 1.39
C SER A 22 33.65 -3.24 0.96
N SER A 23 33.74 -4.55 1.18
CA SER A 23 32.68 -5.51 0.87
C SER A 23 31.42 -5.25 1.72
N THR A 24 31.58 -5.04 3.03
CA THR A 24 30.45 -4.71 3.92
C THR A 24 29.83 -3.36 3.57
N ALA A 25 30.64 -2.35 3.23
CA ALA A 25 30.14 -1.05 2.79
C ALA A 25 29.27 -1.19 1.52
N LEU A 26 29.74 -1.91 0.50
CA LEU A 26 28.98 -2.16 -0.72
C LEU A 26 27.67 -2.92 -0.44
N ALA A 27 27.71 -3.95 0.41
CA ALA A 27 26.52 -4.72 0.79
C ALA A 27 25.46 -3.83 1.46
N THR A 28 25.87 -2.96 2.40
CA THR A 28 24.93 -2.05 3.09
C THR A 28 24.30 -1.04 2.15
N ILE A 29 25.05 -0.53 1.17
CA ILE A 29 24.53 0.41 0.16
C ILE A 29 23.47 -0.29 -0.70
N GLN A 30 23.77 -1.50 -1.19
CA GLN A 30 22.82 -2.28 -1.99
C GLN A 30 21.52 -2.58 -1.22
N MET A 31 21.61 -2.92 0.07
CA MET A 31 20.43 -3.14 0.92
C MET A 31 19.56 -1.89 1.04
N ARG A 32 20.16 -0.69 1.16
CA ARG A 32 19.41 0.58 1.24
C ARG A 32 18.68 0.92 -0.06
N HIS A 33 19.30 0.64 -1.20
CA HIS A 33 18.66 0.84 -2.50
C HIS A 33 17.46 -0.07 -2.69
N LEU A 34 17.56 -1.34 -2.28
CA LEU A 34 16.45 -2.29 -2.34
C LEU A 34 15.28 -1.87 -1.43
N ASP A 35 15.55 -1.46 -0.18
CA ASP A 35 14.48 -1.00 0.73
C ASP A 35 13.77 0.24 0.19
N SER A 36 14.52 1.18 -0.39
CA SER A 36 13.96 2.39 -0.98
C SER A 36 13.09 2.07 -2.20
N ALA A 37 13.53 1.17 -3.07
CA ALA A 37 12.75 0.71 -4.22
C ALA A 37 11.46 -0.01 -3.79
N LEU A 38 11.53 -0.87 -2.77
CA LEU A 38 10.35 -1.57 -2.24
C LEU A 38 9.32 -0.62 -1.65
N ARG A 39 9.74 0.45 -0.97
CA ARG A 39 8.81 1.45 -0.43
C ARG A 39 8.08 2.20 -1.54
N ILE A 40 8.78 2.53 -2.63
CA ILE A 40 8.18 3.20 -3.78
C ILE A 40 7.16 2.28 -4.46
N GLU A 41 7.52 1.02 -4.69
CA GLU A 41 6.59 0.06 -5.31
C GLU A 41 5.38 -0.23 -4.43
N ARG A 42 5.54 -0.31 -3.10
CA ARG A 42 4.39 -0.44 -2.18
C ARG A 42 3.46 0.75 -2.27
N ALA A 43 3.99 1.98 -2.22
CA ALA A 43 3.17 3.18 -2.34
C ALA A 43 2.44 3.23 -3.70
N ARG A 44 3.09 2.76 -4.77
CA ARG A 44 2.48 2.64 -6.09
C ARG A 44 1.34 1.63 -6.12
N ILE A 45 1.56 0.43 -5.57
CA ILE A 45 0.53 -0.62 -5.50
C ILE A 45 -0.66 -0.12 -4.67
N GLU A 46 -0.42 0.49 -3.51
CA GLU A 46 -1.48 1.05 -2.68
C GLU A 46 -2.28 2.15 -3.42
N ALA A 47 -1.60 3.00 -4.19
CA ALA A 47 -2.26 4.03 -5.00
C ALA A 47 -3.08 3.43 -6.16
N GLU A 48 -2.55 2.42 -6.84
CA GLU A 48 -3.25 1.69 -7.90
C GLU A 48 -4.47 0.95 -7.34
N GLU A 49 -4.35 0.27 -6.20
CA GLU A 49 -5.46 -0.39 -5.50
C GLU A 49 -6.54 0.61 -5.07
N TYR A 50 -6.15 1.76 -4.53
CA TYR A 50 -7.09 2.82 -4.16
C TYR A 50 -7.85 3.37 -5.38
N SER A 51 -7.12 3.62 -6.48
CA SER A 51 -7.71 4.12 -7.72
C SER A 51 -8.62 3.10 -8.41
N ALA A 52 -8.28 1.81 -8.35
CA ALA A 52 -9.02 0.77 -9.05
C ALA A 52 -10.26 0.30 -8.26
N GLY A 53 -10.16 0.22 -6.92
CA GLY A 53 -11.23 -0.26 -6.06
C GLY A 53 -12.04 0.86 -5.42
N SER A 54 -11.45 1.58 -4.46
CA SER A 54 -12.20 2.54 -3.63
C SER A 54 -12.82 3.67 -4.45
N LEU A 55 -12.10 4.19 -5.46
CA LEU A 55 -12.59 5.29 -6.29
C LEU A 55 -13.72 4.85 -7.23
N SER A 56 -13.65 3.65 -7.81
CA SER A 56 -14.68 3.13 -8.70
C SER A 56 -15.98 2.84 -7.93
N VAL A 57 -15.88 2.29 -6.72
CA VAL A 57 -17.02 2.07 -5.82
C VAL A 57 -17.62 3.39 -5.34
N LEU A 58 -16.79 4.39 -5.06
CA LEU A 58 -17.25 5.73 -4.69
C LEU A 58 -17.98 6.42 -5.87
N ALA A 59 -17.47 6.30 -7.09
CA ALA A 59 -18.14 6.82 -8.28
C ALA A 59 -19.51 6.16 -8.49
N LEU A 60 -19.60 4.83 -8.30
CA LEU A 60 -20.87 4.11 -8.34
C LEU A 60 -21.85 4.63 -7.27
N ALA A 61 -21.37 4.83 -6.05
CA ALA A 61 -22.20 5.34 -4.95
C ALA A 61 -22.75 6.76 -5.24
N ILE A 62 -21.91 7.63 -5.80
CA ILE A 62 -22.33 8.98 -6.22
C ILE A 62 -23.36 8.91 -7.36
N ASP A 63 -23.18 8.01 -8.34
CA ASP A 63 -24.15 7.79 -9.42
C ASP A 63 -25.52 7.37 -8.87
N ARG A 64 -25.56 6.48 -7.86
CA ARG A 64 -26.82 6.11 -7.19
C ARG A 64 -27.47 7.30 -6.49
N LEU A 65 -26.69 8.16 -5.83
CA LEU A 65 -27.20 9.37 -5.19
C LEU A 65 -27.89 10.33 -6.18
N GLN A 66 -27.49 10.32 -7.46
CA GLN A 66 -28.16 11.14 -8.50
C GLN A 66 -29.56 10.62 -8.86
N THR A 67 -29.84 9.33 -8.62
CA THR A 67 -31.14 8.72 -8.94
C THR A 67 -32.22 9.01 -7.89
N GLY A 68 -31.81 9.29 -6.65
CA GLY A 68 -32.71 9.56 -5.53
C GLY A 68 -31.97 9.77 -4.22
N ASP A 69 -32.65 10.34 -3.24
CA ASP A 69 -32.12 10.48 -1.88
C ASP A 69 -32.23 9.15 -1.14
N PRO A 70 -31.16 8.66 -0.50
CA PRO A 70 -31.23 7.44 0.29
C PRO A 70 -32.20 7.63 1.46
N PRO A 71 -33.07 6.63 1.74
CA PRO A 71 -34.23 6.79 2.63
C PRO A 71 -33.86 7.12 4.08
N THR A 72 -32.62 6.84 4.48
CA THR A 72 -32.02 7.19 5.78
C THR A 72 -30.50 7.13 5.62
N PRO A 73 -29.70 7.89 6.40
CA PRO A 73 -28.24 7.72 6.39
C PRO A 73 -27.91 6.30 6.80
N PHE A 74 -27.51 5.49 5.83
CA PHE A 74 -27.30 4.05 5.97
C PHE A 74 -25.95 3.64 5.43
N ASN A 75 -25.46 2.56 6.01
CA ASN A 75 -24.30 1.84 5.50
C ASN A 75 -24.81 0.72 4.60
N TYR A 76 -24.31 0.68 3.37
CA TYR A 76 -24.57 -0.39 2.41
C TYR A 76 -23.30 -1.20 2.16
N GLY A 77 -23.49 -2.49 1.88
CA GLY A 77 -22.44 -3.37 1.41
C GLY A 77 -22.42 -3.40 -0.12
N HIS A 78 -21.22 -3.34 -0.70
CA HIS A 78 -21.02 -3.58 -2.12
C HIS A 78 -19.80 -4.47 -2.33
N LEU A 79 -19.97 -5.55 -3.09
CA LEU A 79 -18.87 -6.41 -3.50
C LEU A 79 -18.30 -5.87 -4.80
N HIS A 80 -17.04 -5.45 -4.78
CA HIS A 80 -16.34 -5.00 -5.97
C HIS A 80 -15.24 -5.99 -6.32
N THR A 81 -15.19 -6.42 -7.59
CA THR A 81 -14.19 -7.36 -8.07
C THR A 81 -13.24 -6.63 -9.02
N THR A 82 -11.98 -6.53 -8.62
CA THR A 82 -10.90 -5.92 -9.41
C THR A 82 -9.82 -6.95 -9.67
N ALA A 83 -9.42 -7.13 -10.94
CA ALA A 83 -8.34 -8.04 -11.32
C ALA A 83 -8.48 -9.49 -10.77
N GLY A 84 -9.71 -9.96 -10.58
CA GLY A 84 -10.01 -11.31 -10.07
C GLY A 84 -10.05 -11.45 -8.55
N ALA A 85 -9.74 -10.39 -7.79
CA ALA A 85 -9.93 -10.32 -6.34
C ALA A 85 -11.23 -9.60 -6.01
N SER A 86 -12.06 -10.20 -5.17
CA SER A 86 -13.33 -9.61 -4.73
C SER A 86 -13.18 -9.06 -3.32
N THR A 87 -13.40 -7.76 -3.16
CA THR A 87 -13.30 -7.04 -1.89
C THR A 87 -14.66 -6.44 -1.54
N TRP A 88 -15.09 -6.63 -0.29
CA TRP A 88 -16.30 -5.99 0.22
C TRP A 88 -15.99 -4.55 0.62
N TYR A 89 -16.87 -3.65 0.23
CA TYR A 89 -16.82 -2.23 0.57
C TYR A 89 -18.05 -1.84 1.36
N ARG A 90 -17.83 -1.08 2.43
CA ARG A 90 -18.87 -0.35 3.15
C ARG A 90 -19.02 1.03 2.51
N ILE A 91 -20.21 1.32 2.03
CA ILE A 91 -20.59 2.62 1.50
C ILE A 91 -21.47 3.32 2.53
N SER A 92 -21.04 4.46 3.04
CA SER A 92 -21.80 5.26 4.01
C SER A 92 -22.32 6.52 3.34
N TYR A 93 -23.62 6.77 3.49
CA TYR A 93 -24.25 8.04 3.10
C TYR A 93 -24.59 8.82 4.37
N ALA A 94 -24.01 10.00 4.51
CA ALA A 94 -24.31 10.92 5.60
C ALA A 94 -24.77 12.26 5.03
N LYS A 95 -25.94 12.75 5.46
CA LYS A 95 -26.39 14.10 5.12
C LYS A 95 -25.99 15.07 6.21
N VAL A 96 -25.23 16.10 5.86
CA VAL A 96 -24.88 17.21 6.75
C VAL A 96 -25.54 18.46 6.16
N ILE A 97 -26.62 18.91 6.81
CA ILE A 97 -27.45 20.03 6.35
C ILE A 97 -28.04 19.71 4.96
N ASP A 98 -27.49 20.30 3.89
CA ASP A 98 -27.90 20.13 2.50
C ASP A 98 -26.84 19.43 1.64
N GLN A 99 -25.77 18.92 2.26
CA GLN A 99 -24.70 18.22 1.55
C GLN A 99 -24.69 16.75 1.92
N TRP A 100 -24.64 15.89 0.91
CA TRP A 100 -24.43 14.46 1.07
C TRP A 100 -22.93 14.16 1.03
N THR A 101 -22.44 13.53 2.09
CA THR A 101 -21.10 12.96 2.18
C THR A 101 -21.20 11.47 1.91
N VAL A 102 -20.48 11.00 0.90
CA VAL A 102 -20.40 9.59 0.52
C VAL A 102 -18.99 9.09 0.84
N THR A 103 -18.87 8.01 1.60
CA THR A 103 -17.59 7.36 1.86
C THR A 103 -17.66 5.90 1.43
N ALA A 104 -16.59 5.42 0.79
CA ALA A 104 -16.44 4.03 0.40
C ALA A 104 -15.13 3.51 1.00
N THR A 105 -15.23 2.54 1.91
CA THR A 105 -14.08 1.96 2.59
C THR A 105 -14.12 0.43 2.50
N PRO A 106 -12.99 -0.22 2.21
CA PRO A 106 -12.93 -1.69 2.24
C PRO A 106 -13.22 -2.18 3.65
N ASP A 107 -14.14 -3.11 3.77
CA ASP A 107 -14.59 -3.64 5.05
C ASP A 107 -15.14 -5.06 4.87
N VAL A 108 -14.52 -6.02 5.56
CA VAL A 108 -14.89 -7.44 5.51
C VAL A 108 -16.27 -7.70 6.10
N ASP A 109 -16.70 -6.88 7.06
CA ASP A 109 -18.00 -7.00 7.72
C ASP A 109 -19.14 -6.36 6.90
N ALA A 110 -18.81 -5.67 5.80
CA ALA A 110 -19.81 -5.07 4.92
C ALA A 110 -20.70 -6.10 4.22
N SER A 111 -20.31 -7.38 4.22
CA SER A 111 -21.14 -8.50 3.78
C SER A 111 -22.43 -8.68 4.60
N ALA A 112 -22.44 -8.22 5.85
CA ALA A 112 -23.61 -8.26 6.74
C ALA A 112 -24.55 -7.06 6.56
N LEU A 113 -24.14 -6.04 5.79
CA LEU A 113 -24.95 -4.85 5.51
C LEU A 113 -25.93 -5.13 4.36
N LEU A 114 -26.95 -4.27 4.26
CA LEU A 114 -27.85 -4.27 3.12
C LEU A 114 -27.05 -3.99 1.84
N LEU A 115 -27.32 -4.75 0.79
CA LEU A 115 -26.67 -4.53 -0.50
C LEU A 115 -27.05 -3.16 -1.07
N LEU A 116 -26.07 -2.48 -1.67
CA LEU A 116 -26.32 -1.23 -2.38
C LEU A 116 -27.36 -1.46 -3.49
N PRO A 117 -28.50 -0.73 -3.49
CA PRO A 117 -29.52 -0.88 -4.51
C PRO A 117 -29.05 -0.30 -5.86
N ALA A 118 -29.71 -0.72 -6.94
CA ALA A 118 -29.44 -0.18 -8.28
C ALA A 118 -29.93 1.28 -8.46
N SER A 119 -30.82 1.76 -7.60
CA SER A 119 -31.27 3.14 -7.56
C SER A 119 -31.88 3.40 -6.18
N PHE A 120 -31.96 4.67 -5.79
CA PHE A 120 -32.68 5.10 -4.58
C PHE A 120 -34.10 5.55 -4.91
#